data_AF-A0A7Z2T474-F1
#
_entry.id   AF-A0A7Z2T474-F1
#
_cell.length_a   1.000
_cell.length_b   1.000
_cell.length_c   1.000
_cell.angle_alpha   90.00
_cell.angle_beta   90.00
_cell.angle_gamma   90.00
#
_symmetry.space_group_name_H-M   'P 1'
#
loop_
_entity.id
_entity.type
_entity.pdbx_description
1 polymer ?
#
loop_
_entity_poly.entity_id
_entity_poly.type
_entity_poly.pdbx_seq_one_letter_code
_entity_poly.pdbx_strand_id
1 'polypeptide(L)'
;MKVLKLNLVTLMTLVGMVGCANYEPLGEHVAKLRAEQTYNQNASYENLGVVPTGSGERMEGAYQAYTGKNSDDLQGTDSQFIEGFSTE
;
A
#
# COMPACT_ATOMS: atom_id res chain seq x y z
N MET A 1 -20.90 -19.88 -39.58
CA MET A 1 -19.89 -18.83 -39.28
C MET A 1 -20.23 -17.94 -38.08
N LYS A 2 -21.49 -17.50 -37.88
CA LYS A 2 -21.84 -16.62 -36.74
C LYS A 2 -21.59 -17.25 -35.36
N VAL A 3 -21.95 -18.53 -35.20
CA VAL A 3 -21.77 -19.30 -33.95
C VAL A 3 -20.28 -19.54 -33.62
N LEU A 4 -19.46 -19.77 -34.65
CA LEU A 4 -18.01 -19.93 -34.50
C LEU A 4 -17.33 -18.63 -34.02
N LYS A 5 -17.76 -17.48 -34.57
CA LYS A 5 -17.28 -16.16 -34.13
C LYS A 5 -17.72 -15.84 -32.70
N LEU A 6 -18.94 -16.21 -32.32
CA LEU A 6 -19.45 -15.99 -30.96
C LEU A 6 -18.66 -16.82 -29.92
N ASN A 7 -18.41 -18.10 -30.20
CA ASN A 7 -17.63 -18.97 -29.32
C ASN A 7 -16.17 -18.50 -29.17
N LEU A 8 -15.57 -17.97 -30.25
CA LEU A 8 -14.21 -17.42 -30.21
C LEU A 8 -14.13 -16.17 -29.32
N VAL A 9 -15.13 -15.29 -29.38
CA VAL A 9 -15.19 -14.09 -28.54
C VAL A 9 -15.35 -14.45 -27.07
N THR A 10 -16.22 -15.42 -26.74
CA THR A 10 -16.40 -15.91 -25.36
C THR A 10 -15.14 -16.56 -24.79
N LEU A 11 -14.40 -17.30 -25.62
CA LEU A 11 -13.13 -17.89 -25.21
C LEU A 11 -12.07 -16.81 -24.95
N MET A 12 -12.00 -15.79 -25.80
CA MET A 12 -11.04 -14.70 -25.67
C MET A 12 -11.30 -13.85 -24.42
N THR A 13 -12.57 -13.61 -24.07
CA THR A 13 -12.92 -12.89 -22.83
C THR A 13 -12.62 -13.71 -21.57
N LEU A 14 -12.84 -15.03 -21.60
CA LEU A 14 -12.45 -15.90 -20.48
C LEU A 14 -10.94 -15.90 -20.25
N VAL A 15 -10.13 -15.97 -21.32
CA VAL A 15 -8.66 -15.91 -21.22
C VAL A 15 -8.19 -14.54 -20.73
N GLY A 16 -8.83 -13.46 -21.17
CA GLY A 16 -8.52 -12.09 -20.74
C GLY A 16 -8.77 -11.85 -19.24
N MET A 17 -9.69 -12.58 -18.61
CA MET A 17 -9.96 -12.43 -17.17
C MET A 17 -8.93 -13.15 -16.27
N VAL A 18 -8.13 -14.07 -16.81
CA VAL A 18 -7.08 -14.78 -16.04
C VAL A 18 -5.76 -13.99 -16.00
N GLY A 19 -5.53 -13.11 -16.97
CA GLY A 19 -4.32 -12.30 -17.06
C GLY A 19 -4.52 -10.89 -16.53
N CYS A 20 -4.16 -10.66 -15.27
CA CYS A 20 -3.69 -9.38 -14.68
C CYS A 20 -3.78 -9.36 -13.13
N ALA A 21 -3.67 -10.49 -12.45
CA ALA A 21 -3.36 -10.47 -11.02
C ALA A 21 -1.83 -10.35 -10.88
N ASN A 22 -1.35 -9.22 -10.34
CA ASN A 22 0.06 -8.98 -10.04
C ASN A 22 0.65 -10.22 -9.34
N TYR A 23 1.48 -10.97 -10.08
CA TYR A 23 2.12 -12.21 -9.62
C TYR A 23 3.48 -11.95 -8.98
N GLU A 24 3.83 -10.68 -8.75
CA GLU A 24 5.03 -10.37 -8.00
C GLU A 24 4.76 -10.70 -6.52
N PRO A 25 5.59 -11.53 -5.86
CA PRO A 25 5.44 -11.79 -4.45
C PRO A 25 5.49 -10.45 -3.70
N LEU A 26 4.43 -10.19 -2.92
CA LEU A 26 4.39 -9.04 -2.03
C LEU A 26 5.57 -9.17 -1.07
N GLY A 27 6.33 -8.09 -0.88
CA GLY A 27 7.31 -8.02 0.20
C GLY A 27 6.65 -8.30 1.54
N GLU A 28 7.40 -8.82 2.52
CA GLU A 28 6.90 -9.33 3.80
C GLU A 28 5.87 -8.39 4.46
N HIS A 29 6.19 -7.10 4.54
CA HIS A 29 5.32 -6.09 5.15
C HIS A 29 3.98 -5.93 4.41
N VAL A 30 4.00 -5.93 3.08
CA VAL A 30 2.79 -5.76 2.26
C VAL A 30 1.96 -7.05 2.26
N ALA A 31 2.63 -8.21 2.28
CA ALA A 31 1.97 -9.50 2.43
C ALA A 31 1.23 -9.61 3.78
N LYS A 32 1.88 -9.20 4.86
CA LYS A 32 1.28 -9.15 6.20
C LYS A 32 0.12 -8.16 6.26
N LEU A 33 0.29 -6.94 5.75
CA LEU A 33 -0.78 -5.95 5.69
C LEU A 33 -2.00 -6.49 4.92
N ARG A 34 -1.77 -7.12 3.77
CA ARG A 34 -2.84 -7.74 2.98
C ARG A 34 -3.56 -8.84 3.75
N ALA A 35 -2.81 -9.70 4.44
CA ALA A 35 -3.40 -10.77 5.24
C ALA A 35 -4.29 -10.22 6.37
N GLU A 36 -3.79 -9.23 7.11
CA GLU A 36 -4.56 -8.53 8.15
C GLU A 36 -5.82 -7.87 7.56
N GLN A 37 -5.70 -7.13 6.46
CA GLN A 37 -6.86 -6.49 5.82
C GLN A 37 -7.89 -7.49 5.24
N THR A 38 -7.44 -8.67 4.85
CA THR A 38 -8.32 -9.69 4.22
C THR A 38 -9.04 -10.54 5.27
N TYR A 39 -8.37 -10.86 6.38
CA TYR A 39 -8.85 -11.88 7.32
C TYR A 39 -9.09 -11.38 8.74
N ASN A 40 -8.56 -10.22 9.13
CA ASN A 40 -8.79 -9.66 10.45
C ASN A 40 -9.95 -8.64 10.42
N GLN A 41 -11.14 -9.10 10.81
CA GLN A 41 -12.35 -8.27 10.87
C GLN A 41 -12.26 -7.15 11.92
N ASN A 42 -11.35 -7.25 12.88
CA ASN A 42 -11.14 -6.28 13.95
C ASN A 42 -9.98 -5.31 13.65
N ALA A 43 -9.30 -5.44 12.51
CA ALA A 43 -8.13 -4.64 12.17
C ALA A 43 -8.38 -3.13 12.31
N SER A 44 -9.59 -2.65 11.96
CA SER A 44 -9.95 -1.24 12.14
C SER A 44 -9.97 -0.81 13.60
N TYR A 45 -10.48 -1.64 14.52
CA TYR A 45 -10.51 -1.34 15.95
C TYR A 45 -9.13 -1.47 16.59
N GLU A 46 -8.37 -2.48 16.20
CA GLU A 46 -7.02 -2.72 16.70
C GLU A 46 -6.04 -1.60 16.30
N ASN A 47 -6.25 -0.97 15.15
CA ASN A 47 -5.42 0.12 14.65
C ASN A 47 -5.75 1.51 15.23
N LEU A 48 -6.83 1.68 16.00
CA LEU A 48 -7.27 2.99 16.51
C LEU A 48 -6.20 3.71 17.36
N GLY A 49 -5.34 2.95 18.04
CA GLY A 49 -4.27 3.49 18.89
C GLY A 49 -2.86 3.30 18.31
N VAL A 50 -2.73 2.75 17.11
CA VAL A 50 -1.42 2.47 16.50
C VAL A 50 -0.92 3.73 15.83
N VAL A 51 0.02 4.40 16.49
CA VAL A 51 0.80 5.49 15.89
C VAL A 51 2.05 4.88 15.28
N PRO A 52 2.21 4.89 13.94
CA PRO A 52 3.44 4.41 13.32
C PRO A 52 4.61 5.28 13.76
N THR A 53 5.65 4.63 14.27
CA THR A 53 6.92 5.26 14.65
C THR A 53 7.92 5.11 13.52
N GLY A 54 8.67 6.16 13.22
CA GLY A 54 9.74 6.13 12.22
C GLY A 54 9.36 6.81 10.89
N SER A 55 10.39 7.11 10.10
CA SER A 55 10.27 7.69 8.77
C SER A 55 10.08 6.51 7.82
N GLY A 56 8.93 6.41 7.15
CA GLY A 56 8.82 5.47 6.03
C GLY A 56 9.95 5.74 5.02
N GLU A 57 10.49 4.71 4.37
CA GLU A 57 11.60 4.80 3.40
C GLU A 57 11.42 5.94 2.38
N ARG A 58 10.18 6.18 1.92
CA ARG A 58 9.85 7.29 1.02
C ARG A 58 10.01 8.67 1.65
N MET A 59 9.68 8.80 2.93
CA MET A 59 9.89 10.05 3.68
C MET A 59 11.37 10.26 3.96
N GLU A 60 12.13 9.19 4.22
CA GLU A 60 13.57 9.25 4.41
C GLU A 60 14.29 9.80 3.18
N GLY A 61 14.00 9.26 1.99
CA GLY A 61 14.60 9.75 0.75
C GLY A 61 14.22 11.21 0.43
N ALA A 62 12.97 11.60 0.67
CA ALA A 62 12.53 12.99 0.52
C ALA A 62 13.25 13.91 1.52
N TYR A 63 13.35 13.50 2.78
CA TYR A 63 13.99 14.28 3.84
C TYR A 63 15.49 14.46 3.58
N GLN A 64 16.18 13.41 3.13
CA GLN A 64 17.59 13.48 2.72
C GLN A 64 17.77 14.45 1.54
N ALA A 65 16.90 14.38 0.53
CA ALA A 65 16.96 15.29 -0.62
C ALA A 65 16.77 16.77 -0.22
N TYR A 66 15.89 17.04 0.74
CA TYR A 66 15.57 18.41 1.16
C TYR A 66 16.50 18.98 2.24
N THR A 67 17.01 18.14 3.16
CA THR A 67 17.77 18.60 4.34
C THR A 67 19.25 18.23 4.30
N GLY A 68 19.65 17.28 3.42
CA GLY A 68 21.00 16.76 3.33
C GLY A 68 21.42 15.86 4.50
N LYS A 69 20.50 15.51 5.41
CA LYS A 69 20.76 14.64 6.57
C LYS A 69 20.44 13.18 6.27
N ASN A 70 21.28 12.27 6.77
CA ASN A 70 21.05 10.82 6.65
C ASN A 70 20.09 10.34 7.74
N SER A 71 19.43 9.21 7.52
CA SER A 71 18.50 8.59 8.49
C SER A 71 19.13 8.32 9.84
N ASP A 72 20.40 7.95 9.87
CA ASP A 72 21.17 7.70 11.11
C ASP A 72 21.27 8.96 12.00
N ASP A 73 21.14 10.16 11.42
CA ASP A 73 21.16 11.43 12.15
C ASP A 73 19.77 11.84 12.67
N LEU A 74 18.72 11.10 12.32
CA LEU A 74 17.33 11.38 12.70
C LEU A 74 16.95 10.59 13.95
N GLN A 75 17.01 11.24 15.11
CA GLN A 75 16.43 10.67 16.33
C GLN A 75 14.90 10.64 16.19
N GLY A 76 14.33 9.43 16.15
CA GLY A 76 12.90 9.15 16.39
C GLY A 76 11.91 10.07 15.69
N THR A 77 11.46 9.69 14.50
CA THR A 77 10.32 10.33 13.83
C THR A 77 9.01 9.79 14.40
N ASP A 78 8.69 10.23 15.61
CA ASP A 78 7.32 10.12 16.09
C ASP A 78 6.40 10.90 15.13
N SER A 79 5.21 10.35 14.88
CA SER A 79 4.20 11.03 14.08
C SER A 79 3.85 12.37 14.74
N GLN A 80 4.31 13.48 14.14
CA GLN A 80 3.98 14.82 14.62
C GLN A 80 2.61 15.22 14.10
N PHE A 81 1.66 15.49 15.00
CA PHE A 81 0.40 16.12 14.64
C PHE A 81 0.66 17.59 14.31
N ILE A 82 0.22 18.05 13.14
CA ILE A 82 0.24 19.49 12.81
C ILE A 82 -0.96 20.12 13.51
N GLU A 83 -0.74 20.74 14.67
CA GLU A 83 -1.78 21.43 15.46
C GLU A 83 -2.27 22.76 14.83
N GLY A 84 -1.90 23.05 13.58
CA GLY A 84 -2.13 24.35 12.94
C GLY A 84 -2.65 24.27 11.51
N PHE A 85 -3.92 23.91 11.32
CA PHE A 85 -4.70 24.26 10.12
C PHE A 85 -6.05 24.91 10.44
N SER A 86 -6.28 25.29 11.70
CA SER A 86 -7.45 26.06 12.12
C SER A 86 -7.07 27.55 12.18
N THR A 87 -7.40 28.29 11.12
CA THR A 87 -7.69 29.73 11.25
C THR A 87 -9.19 29.86 11.50
N GLU A 88 -9.51 30.34 12.71
CA GLU A 88 -10.81 30.83 13.22
C GLU A 88 -12.00 29.88 13.31
#